data_AF-A0A968MB81-F1
#
_entry.id   AF-A0A968MB81-F1
#
_cell.length_a   1.000
_cell.length_b   1.000
_cell.length_c   1.000
_cell.angle_alpha   90.00
_cell.angle_beta   90.00
_cell.angle_gamma   90.00
#
_symmetry.space_group_name_H-M   'P 1'
#
loop_
_entity.id
_entity.type
_entity.pdbx_description
1 polymer ?
#
loop_
_entity_poly.entity_id
_entity_poly.type
_entity_poly.pdbx_seq_one_letter_code
_entity_poly.pdbx_strand_id
1 'polypeptide(L)'
;MKSLSLSAQLVNLAHLALTGLLVLVSFATDTLLVPASALLLLIGAGRWLLAGRPLPLRVWQVPVLLLIAMLGATLLITPFPELTQPQVARVLLGIVGMGTIASIATDELLHKLLALALTGLGLLLALFGLVSVDWSAGKDVFVAGAFFDVLPTLLITQIHPNVMAGCLIILAPIGIAALLTRDLPLKPFSHIFVVLALVVMLFVLVLTQSRGGVLALALALLVLLVLVWRWGWCCWRALAVR
;
A
#
# COMPACT_ATOMS: atom_id res chain seq x y z
N MET A 1 20.86 12.29 11.93
CA MET A 1 21.03 10.90 11.46
C MET A 1 22.27 10.86 10.57
N LYS A 2 23.15 9.85 10.71
CA LYS A 2 24.29 9.69 9.80
C LYS A 2 23.76 9.21 8.45
N SER A 3 24.08 9.91 7.37
CA SER A 3 23.77 9.45 6.01
C SER A 3 24.51 8.13 5.74
N LEU A 4 23.81 7.14 5.20
CA LEU A 4 24.42 5.90 4.75
C LEU A 4 25.43 6.17 3.62
N SER A 5 26.43 5.30 3.45
CA SER A 5 27.27 5.35 2.26
C SER A 5 26.43 5.09 1.01
N LEU A 6 26.85 5.63 -0.14
CA LEU A 6 26.19 5.40 -1.44
C LEU A 6 26.02 3.89 -1.73
N SER A 7 27.03 3.09 -1.40
CA SER A 7 26.98 1.63 -1.54
C SER A 7 25.86 1.00 -0.71
N ALA A 8 25.68 1.43 0.54
CA ALA A 8 24.62 0.92 1.41
C ALA A 8 23.22 1.35 0.91
N GLN A 9 23.09 2.56 0.35
CA GLN A 9 21.84 3.01 -0.27
C GLN A 9 21.48 2.18 -1.49
N LEU A 10 22.43 1.90 -2.39
CA LEU A 10 22.21 1.06 -3.57
C LEU A 10 21.81 -0.36 -3.20
N VAL A 11 22.47 -0.96 -2.20
CA VAL A 11 22.11 -2.28 -1.69
C VAL A 11 20.69 -2.28 -1.15
N ASN A 12 20.32 -1.29 -0.33
CA ASN A 12 18.96 -1.16 0.20
C ASN A 12 17.91 -0.98 -0.90
N LEU A 13 18.22 -0.21 -1.95
CA LEU A 13 17.33 -0.02 -3.09
C LEU A 13 17.13 -1.33 -3.88
N ALA A 14 18.20 -2.09 -4.10
CA ALA A 14 18.12 -3.40 -4.76
C ALA A 14 17.26 -4.39 -3.96
N HIS A 15 17.41 -4.41 -2.63
CA HIS A 15 16.57 -5.23 -1.76
C HIS A 15 15.10 -4.82 -1.80
N LEU A 16 14.84 -3.51 -1.82
CA LEU A 16 13.48 -2.97 -1.93
C LEU A 16 12.82 -3.41 -3.25
N ALA A 17 13.53 -3.23 -4.36
CA ALA A 17 13.06 -3.63 -5.69
C ALA A 17 12.81 -5.14 -5.76
N LEU A 18 13.73 -5.96 -5.25
CA LEU A 18 13.59 -7.41 -5.22
C LEU A 18 12.39 -7.84 -4.36
N THR A 19 12.21 -7.25 -3.18
CA THR A 19 11.08 -7.54 -2.29
C THR A 19 9.75 -7.20 -2.99
N GLY A 20 9.66 -6.02 -3.60
CA GLY A 20 8.47 -5.61 -4.37
C GLY A 20 8.20 -6.53 -5.56
N LEU A 21 9.24 -6.91 -6.30
CA LEU A 21 9.12 -7.83 -7.43
C LEU A 21 8.62 -9.21 -6.98
N LEU A 22 9.14 -9.75 -5.89
CA LEU A 22 8.70 -11.06 -5.37
C LEU A 22 7.23 -11.04 -4.93
N VAL A 23 6.80 -9.96 -4.29
CA VAL A 23 5.39 -9.76 -3.97
C VAL A 23 4.57 -9.74 -5.27
N LEU A 24 4.95 -8.93 -6.26
CA LEU A 24 4.21 -8.84 -7.54
C LEU A 24 4.15 -10.18 -8.28
N VAL A 25 5.27 -10.90 -8.36
CA VAL A 25 5.36 -12.20 -9.03
C VAL A 25 4.47 -13.24 -8.33
N SER A 26 4.31 -13.17 -7.01
CA SER A 26 3.39 -14.06 -6.26
C SER A 26 1.90 -13.87 -6.61
N PHE A 27 1.54 -12.74 -7.22
CA PHE A 27 0.20 -12.48 -7.73
C PHE A 27 0.02 -12.91 -9.18
N ALA A 28 1.11 -13.14 -9.93
CA ALA A 28 1.02 -13.51 -11.34
C ALA A 28 0.51 -14.94 -11.53
N THR A 29 1.02 -15.89 -10.75
CA THR A 29 0.58 -17.30 -10.80
C THR A 29 0.68 -17.98 -9.42
N ASP A 30 -0.19 -18.95 -9.16
CA ASP A 30 -0.14 -19.75 -7.93
C ASP A 30 1.15 -20.59 -7.85
N THR A 31 1.71 -20.99 -9.00
CA THR A 31 2.97 -21.74 -9.09
C THR A 31 4.17 -20.95 -8.54
N LEU A 32 4.15 -19.62 -8.66
CA LEU A 32 5.25 -18.76 -8.21
C LEU A 32 5.09 -18.30 -6.76
N LEU A 33 3.94 -18.54 -6.13
CA LEU A 33 3.66 -18.13 -4.75
C LEU A 33 4.62 -18.77 -3.75
N VAL A 34 4.82 -20.10 -3.83
CA VAL A 34 5.71 -20.84 -2.93
C VAL A 34 7.17 -20.39 -3.07
N PRO A 35 7.78 -20.36 -4.27
CA PRO A 35 9.17 -19.91 -4.40
C PRO A 35 9.35 -18.42 -4.05
N ALA A 36 8.40 -17.56 -4.39
CA ALA A 36 8.44 -16.15 -3.99
C ALA A 36 8.40 -16.00 -2.46
N SER A 37 7.56 -16.80 -1.80
CA SER A 37 7.45 -16.80 -0.33
C SER A 37 8.72 -17.30 0.35
N ALA A 38 9.28 -18.41 -0.14
CA ALA A 38 10.55 -18.93 0.37
C ALA A 38 11.67 -17.89 0.23
N LEU A 39 11.81 -17.26 -0.94
CA LEU A 39 12.86 -16.27 -1.17
C LEU A 39 12.66 -15.01 -0.32
N LEU A 40 11.42 -14.53 -0.16
CA LEU A 40 11.13 -13.36 0.67
C LEU A 40 11.40 -13.63 2.16
N LEU A 41 11.09 -14.84 2.64
CA LEU A 41 11.45 -15.28 3.99
C LEU A 41 12.96 -15.35 4.19
N LEU A 42 13.71 -15.88 3.21
CA LEU A 42 15.17 -15.91 3.25
C LEU A 42 15.77 -14.51 3.29
N ILE A 43 15.26 -13.58 2.48
CA ILE A 43 15.68 -12.17 2.49
C ILE A 43 15.36 -11.52 3.85
N GLY A 44 14.15 -11.71 4.36
CA GLY A 44 13.72 -11.19 5.65
C GLY A 44 14.55 -11.73 6.81
N ALA A 45 14.81 -13.04 6.84
CA ALA A 45 15.64 -13.70 7.83
C ALA A 45 17.10 -13.25 7.75
N GLY A 46 17.68 -13.17 6.55
CA GLY A 46 19.03 -12.67 6.33
C GLY A 46 19.19 -11.24 6.85
N ARG A 47 18.21 -10.36 6.57
CA ARG A 47 18.23 -9.00 7.13
C ARG A 47 18.06 -8.97 8.64
N TRP A 48 17.21 -9.82 9.21
CA TRP A 48 17.07 -9.92 10.65
C TRP A 48 18.41 -10.28 11.30
N LEU A 49 19.10 -11.30 10.77
CA LEU A 49 20.42 -11.72 11.26
C LEU A 49 21.46 -10.58 11.15
N LEU A 50 21.47 -9.84 10.04
CA LEU A 50 22.42 -8.74 9.82
C LEU A 50 22.11 -7.49 10.67
N ALA A 51 20.84 -7.16 10.84
CA ALA A 51 20.42 -5.96 11.57
C ALA A 51 20.33 -6.17 13.10
N GLY A 52 20.37 -7.43 13.56
CA GLY A 52 20.25 -7.81 14.98
C GLY A 52 18.91 -7.42 15.61
N ARG A 53 17.91 -7.06 14.80
CA ARG A 53 16.59 -6.60 15.25
C ARG A 53 15.52 -7.40 14.52
N PRO A 54 14.61 -8.08 15.24
CA PRO A 54 13.44 -8.66 14.59
C PRO A 54 12.66 -7.54 13.91
N LEU A 55 11.86 -7.89 12.89
CA LEU A 55 10.99 -6.98 12.15
C LEU A 55 10.41 -5.90 13.09
N PRO A 56 10.48 -4.61 12.74
CA PRO A 56 10.10 -3.51 13.64
C PRO A 56 8.58 -3.46 13.83
N LEU A 57 8.03 -4.42 14.56
CA LEU A 57 6.60 -4.59 14.73
C LEU A 57 6.04 -3.67 15.83
N ARG A 58 6.87 -2.91 16.59
CA ARG A 58 6.45 -2.25 17.85
C ARG A 58 5.19 -1.37 17.78
N VAL A 59 4.93 -0.67 16.67
CA VAL A 59 3.72 0.17 16.52
C VAL A 59 2.61 -0.55 15.74
N TRP A 60 2.95 -1.58 14.98
CA TRP A 60 2.06 -2.33 14.10
C TRP A 60 1.64 -3.70 14.68
N GLN A 61 2.13 -4.05 15.86
CA GLN A 61 1.98 -5.36 16.49
C GLN A 61 0.52 -5.75 16.61
N VAL A 62 -0.32 -4.89 17.17
CA VAL A 62 -1.71 -5.26 17.44
C VAL A 62 -2.51 -5.49 16.15
N PRO A 63 -2.55 -4.57 15.17
CA PRO A 63 -3.27 -4.82 13.93
C PRO A 63 -2.73 -6.01 13.13
N VAL A 64 -1.41 -6.19 13.07
CA VAL A 64 -0.79 -7.31 12.35
C VAL A 64 -1.07 -8.64 13.05
N LEU A 65 -0.98 -8.70 14.38
CA LEU A 65 -1.30 -9.91 15.15
C LEU A 65 -2.79 -10.25 15.04
N LEU A 66 -3.66 -9.25 15.08
CA LEU A 66 -5.09 -9.45 14.85
C LEU A 66 -5.35 -9.99 13.44
N LEU A 67 -4.70 -9.42 12.43
CA LEU A 67 -4.78 -9.92 11.06
C LEU A 67 -4.29 -11.37 10.96
N ILE A 68 -3.15 -11.71 11.56
CA ILE A 68 -2.63 -13.09 11.58
C ILE A 68 -3.62 -14.03 12.28
N ALA A 69 -4.20 -13.62 13.41
CA ALA A 69 -5.21 -14.39 14.12
C ALA A 69 -6.46 -14.62 13.26
N MET A 70 -6.92 -13.59 12.56
CA MET A 70 -8.04 -13.69 11.62
C MET A 70 -7.71 -14.64 10.46
N LEU A 71 -6.51 -14.56 9.89
CA LEU A 71 -6.09 -15.49 8.82
C LEU A 71 -6.05 -16.95 9.31
N GLY A 72 -5.59 -17.18 10.53
CA GLY A 72 -5.63 -18.50 11.17
C GLY A 72 -7.07 -19.01 11.33
N ALA A 73 -7.98 -18.16 11.83
CA ALA A 73 -9.39 -18.49 11.92
C ALA A 73 -10.01 -18.79 10.54
N THR A 74 -9.67 -18.01 9.51
CA THR A 74 -10.11 -18.23 8.14
C THR A 74 -9.67 -19.61 7.62
N LEU A 75 -8.43 -20.03 7.88
CA LEU A 75 -7.95 -21.37 7.49
C LEU A 75 -8.67 -22.50 8.23
N LEU A 76 -9.08 -22.29 9.48
CA LEU A 76 -9.79 -23.30 10.28
C LEU A 76 -11.26 -23.45 9.90
N ILE A 77 -11.89 -22.37 9.43
CA ILE A 77 -13.35 -22.31 9.19
C ILE A 77 -13.68 -22.46 7.71
N THR A 78 -12.72 -22.23 6.80
CA THR A 78 -13.02 -22.19 5.36
C THR A 78 -13.51 -23.54 4.82
N PRO A 79 -14.60 -23.56 4.03
CA PRO A 79 -15.03 -24.75 3.31
C PRO A 79 -14.21 -25.02 2.03
N PHE A 80 -13.39 -24.06 1.58
CA PHE A 80 -12.63 -24.13 0.31
C PHE A 80 -11.13 -23.84 0.54
N PRO A 81 -10.39 -24.77 1.15
CA PRO A 81 -8.98 -24.57 1.49
C PRO A 81 -8.11 -24.27 0.27
N GLU A 82 -8.39 -24.88 -0.89
CA GLU A 82 -7.67 -24.68 -2.15
C GLU A 82 -7.73 -23.24 -2.68
N LEU A 83 -8.83 -22.52 -2.41
CA LEU A 83 -8.97 -21.10 -2.76
C LEU A 83 -8.41 -20.18 -1.67
N THR A 84 -8.52 -20.62 -0.42
CA THR A 84 -8.22 -19.79 0.75
C THR A 84 -6.72 -19.76 1.06
N GLN A 85 -6.04 -20.91 0.97
CA GLN A 85 -4.62 -21.04 1.32
C GLN A 85 -3.72 -20.12 0.49
N PRO A 86 -3.87 -20.02 -0.85
CA PRO A 86 -3.05 -19.10 -1.64
C PRO A 86 -3.27 -17.64 -1.23
N GLN A 87 -4.50 -17.27 -0.89
CA GLN A 87 -4.82 -15.91 -0.45
C GLN A 87 -4.20 -15.61 0.92
N VAL A 88 -4.31 -16.51 1.88
CA VAL A 88 -3.69 -16.36 3.20
C VAL A 88 -2.17 -16.26 3.07
N ALA A 89 -1.55 -17.12 2.25
CA ALA A 89 -0.12 -17.06 1.99
C ALA A 89 0.30 -15.72 1.36
N ARG A 90 -0.46 -15.18 0.39
CA ARG A 90 -0.21 -13.84 -0.18
C ARG A 90 -0.32 -12.72 0.86
N VAL A 91 -1.28 -12.79 1.78
CA VAL A 91 -1.40 -11.79 2.85
C VAL A 91 -0.21 -11.88 3.81
N LEU A 92 0.17 -13.09 4.24
CA LEU A 92 1.36 -13.30 5.07
C LEU A 92 2.63 -12.81 4.37
N LEU A 93 2.76 -13.07 3.07
CA LEU A 93 3.85 -12.56 2.24
C LEU A 93 3.87 -11.02 2.24
N GLY A 94 2.71 -10.38 2.10
CA GLY A 94 2.57 -8.94 2.20
C GLY A 94 3.01 -8.39 3.56
N ILE A 95 2.69 -9.07 4.67
CA ILE A 95 3.13 -8.69 6.03
C ILE A 95 4.65 -8.75 6.14
N VAL A 96 5.27 -9.86 5.72
CA VAL A 96 6.74 -10.02 5.74
C VAL A 96 7.40 -9.00 4.81
N GLY A 97 6.83 -8.78 3.63
CA GLY A 97 7.30 -7.82 2.64
C GLY A 97 7.28 -6.39 3.21
N MET A 98 6.15 -5.99 3.80
CA MET A 98 6.01 -4.69 4.44
C MET A 98 6.99 -4.51 5.60
N GLY A 99 7.16 -5.52 6.45
CA GLY A 99 8.13 -5.46 7.54
C GLY A 99 9.58 -5.38 7.04
N THR A 100 9.89 -6.05 5.93
CA THR A 100 11.20 -5.96 5.26
C THR A 100 11.43 -4.57 4.70
N ILE A 101 10.45 -4.01 3.98
CA ILE A 101 10.47 -2.64 3.46
C ILE A 101 10.68 -1.63 4.60
N ALA A 102 9.92 -1.74 5.69
CA ALA A 102 10.04 -0.87 6.85
C ALA A 102 11.41 -0.98 7.54
N SER A 103 12.04 -2.16 7.52
CA SER A 103 13.40 -2.33 8.05
C SER A 103 14.48 -1.69 7.15
N ILE A 104 14.20 -1.57 5.85
CA ILE A 104 15.11 -1.01 4.84
C ILE A 104 14.98 0.52 4.80
N ALA A 105 13.74 1.02 4.80
CA ALA A 105 13.41 2.43 4.80
C ALA A 105 13.74 3.03 6.18
N THR A 106 15.02 3.21 6.45
CA THR A 106 15.52 3.96 7.61
C THR A 106 16.16 5.29 7.18
N ASP A 107 16.47 5.42 5.89
CA ASP A 107 16.98 6.63 5.25
C ASP A 107 15.82 7.52 4.79
N GLU A 108 15.96 8.82 4.96
CA GLU A 108 14.96 9.81 4.53
C GLU A 108 14.71 9.76 3.02
N LEU A 109 15.76 9.58 2.22
CA LEU A 109 15.65 9.46 0.76
C LEU A 109 14.82 8.23 0.38
N LEU A 110 15.06 7.09 1.02
CA LEU A 110 14.33 5.85 0.73
C LEU A 110 12.85 5.97 1.10
N HIS A 111 12.51 6.63 2.21
CA HIS A 111 11.12 6.92 2.54
C HIS A 111 10.44 7.79 1.48
N LYS A 112 11.11 8.85 1.01
CA LYS A 112 10.58 9.72 -0.06
C LYS A 112 10.37 8.94 -1.35
N LEU A 113 11.36 8.16 -1.77
CA LEU A 113 11.27 7.34 -2.97
C LEU A 113 10.16 6.30 -2.87
N LEU A 114 10.01 5.65 -1.70
CA LEU A 114 8.94 4.68 -1.47
C LEU A 114 7.56 5.35 -1.51
N ALA A 115 7.38 6.49 -0.85
CA ALA A 115 6.12 7.24 -0.88
C ALA A 115 5.76 7.67 -2.31
N LEU A 116 6.74 8.16 -3.09
CA LEU A 116 6.54 8.54 -4.49
C LEU A 116 6.24 7.33 -5.37
N ALA A 117 6.94 6.22 -5.19
CA ALA A 117 6.72 5.00 -5.95
C ALA A 117 5.34 4.40 -5.69
N LEU A 118 4.91 4.32 -4.43
CA LEU A 118 3.59 3.81 -4.05
C LEU A 118 2.46 4.75 -4.52
N THR A 119 2.67 6.06 -4.44
CA THR A 119 1.73 7.05 -4.99
C THR A 119 1.64 6.94 -6.51
N GLY A 120 2.78 6.76 -7.19
CA GLY A 120 2.84 6.53 -8.63
C GLY A 120 2.16 5.23 -9.06
N LEU A 121 2.33 4.16 -8.28
CA LEU A 121 1.60 2.91 -8.48
C LEU A 121 0.09 3.13 -8.36
N GLY A 122 -0.36 3.90 -7.38
CA GLY A 122 -1.77 4.26 -7.22
C GLY A 122 -2.31 5.06 -8.42
N LEU A 123 -1.53 6.02 -8.94
CA LEU A 123 -1.87 6.73 -10.17
C LEU A 123 -1.98 5.79 -11.38
N LEU A 124 -1.01 4.88 -11.56
CA LEU A 124 -1.04 3.90 -12.65
C LEU A 124 -2.28 3.00 -12.56
N LEU A 125 -2.61 2.51 -11.37
CA LEU A 125 -3.82 1.71 -11.14
C LEU A 125 -5.09 2.51 -11.40
N ALA A 126 -5.15 3.78 -11.00
CA ALA A 126 -6.30 4.64 -11.27
C ALA A 126 -6.51 4.86 -12.76
N LEU A 127 -5.45 5.20 -13.50
CA LEU A 127 -5.50 5.36 -14.96
C LEU A 127 -5.88 4.07 -15.66
N PHE A 128 -5.31 2.94 -15.23
CA PHE A 128 -5.69 1.62 -15.74
C PHE A 128 -7.16 1.30 -15.42
N GLY A 129 -7.64 1.70 -14.24
CA GLY A 129 -9.03 1.55 -13.81
C GLY A 129 -10.03 2.18 -14.78
N LEU A 130 -9.72 3.37 -15.32
CA LEU A 130 -10.57 4.07 -16.29
C LEU A 130 -10.98 3.19 -17.49
N VAL A 131 -10.09 2.30 -17.94
CA VAL A 131 -10.30 1.46 -19.13
C VAL A 131 -10.56 -0.01 -18.83
N SER A 132 -10.35 -0.44 -17.59
CA SER A 132 -10.43 -1.85 -17.19
C SER A 132 -11.61 -2.18 -16.29
N VAL A 133 -12.20 -1.19 -15.60
CA VAL A 133 -13.29 -1.42 -14.65
C VAL A 133 -14.62 -1.61 -15.37
N ASP A 134 -15.44 -2.54 -14.87
CA ASP A 134 -16.83 -2.68 -15.28
C ASP A 134 -17.68 -1.57 -14.67
N TRP A 135 -17.83 -0.48 -15.43
CA TRP A 135 -18.64 0.67 -15.03
C TRP A 135 -20.15 0.41 -15.12
N SER A 136 -20.57 -0.65 -15.81
CA SER A 136 -21.98 -0.97 -16.07
C SER A 136 -22.66 -1.73 -14.93
N ALA A 137 -21.95 -1.96 -13.82
CA ALA A 137 -22.39 -2.75 -12.66
C ALA A 137 -23.57 -2.16 -11.84
N GLY A 138 -24.39 -1.27 -12.43
CA GLY A 138 -25.74 -0.94 -11.95
C GLY A 138 -25.81 -0.09 -10.68
N LYS A 139 -24.90 0.88 -10.51
CA LYS A 139 -24.92 1.80 -9.37
C LYS A 139 -25.04 3.23 -9.89
N ASP A 140 -26.18 3.88 -9.64
CA ASP A 140 -26.43 5.29 -9.99
C ASP A 140 -26.47 6.18 -8.73
N VAL A 141 -25.66 5.87 -7.71
CA VAL A 141 -25.77 6.54 -6.41
C VAL A 141 -25.07 7.91 -6.42
N PHE A 142 -23.97 8.06 -7.16
CA PHE A 142 -23.11 9.25 -7.09
C PHE A 142 -22.91 9.97 -8.42
N VAL A 143 -22.97 9.26 -9.54
CA VAL A 143 -22.73 9.79 -10.88
C VAL A 143 -23.82 9.27 -11.80
N ALA A 144 -24.33 10.15 -12.67
CA ALA A 144 -25.37 9.77 -13.63
C ALA A 144 -24.84 8.75 -14.66
N GLY A 145 -25.64 7.72 -14.94
CA GLY A 145 -25.32 6.63 -15.87
C GLY A 145 -24.73 7.09 -17.22
N ALA A 146 -25.22 8.21 -17.77
CA ALA A 146 -24.78 8.77 -19.05
C ALA A 146 -23.27 9.09 -19.13
N PHE A 147 -22.59 9.27 -17.99
CA PHE A 147 -21.13 9.45 -17.98
C PHE A 147 -20.38 8.16 -18.29
N PHE A 148 -20.91 7.02 -17.84
CA PHE A 148 -20.27 5.71 -18.02
C PHE A 148 -20.42 5.18 -19.45
N ASP A 149 -21.43 5.61 -20.20
CA ASP A 149 -21.63 5.26 -21.61
C ASP A 149 -20.51 5.77 -22.54
N VAL A 150 -19.76 6.79 -22.09
CA VAL A 150 -18.66 7.39 -22.86
C VAL A 150 -17.31 6.74 -22.55
N LEU A 151 -17.21 5.98 -21.45
CA LEU A 151 -15.93 5.39 -21.04
C LEU A 151 -15.59 4.16 -21.89
N PRO A 152 -14.39 4.10 -22.49
CA PRO A 152 -14.01 2.99 -23.34
C PRO A 152 -13.71 1.76 -22.50
N THR A 153 -14.43 0.67 -22.75
CA THR A 153 -14.11 -0.66 -22.22
C THR A 153 -13.13 -1.34 -23.17
N LEU A 154 -11.83 -1.24 -22.88
CA LEU A 154 -10.78 -1.75 -23.77
C LEU A 154 -10.40 -3.21 -23.49
N LEU A 155 -10.84 -3.77 -22.36
CA LEU A 155 -10.49 -5.13 -21.94
C LEU A 155 -11.69 -6.08 -22.04
N ILE A 156 -11.39 -7.33 -22.44
CA ILE A 156 -12.36 -8.44 -22.50
C ILE A 156 -12.78 -8.86 -21.08
N THR A 157 -11.81 -8.93 -20.16
CA THR A 157 -12.06 -9.23 -18.75
C THR A 157 -12.04 -7.93 -17.96
N GLN A 158 -13.20 -7.52 -17.49
CA GLN A 158 -13.34 -6.29 -16.72
C GLN A 158 -13.10 -6.53 -15.23
N ILE A 159 -12.56 -5.53 -14.56
CA ILE A 159 -12.29 -5.52 -13.12
C ILE A 159 -13.53 -5.00 -12.41
N HIS A 160 -13.99 -5.71 -11.39
CA HIS A 160 -15.12 -5.25 -10.60
C HIS A 160 -14.79 -3.93 -9.85
N PRO A 161 -15.67 -2.90 -9.86
CA PRO A 161 -15.39 -1.58 -9.28
C PRO A 161 -14.91 -1.61 -7.83
N ASN A 162 -15.50 -2.49 -7.00
CA ASN A 162 -15.11 -2.60 -5.59
C ASN A 162 -13.66 -3.10 -5.41
N VAL A 163 -13.13 -3.89 -6.34
CA VAL A 163 -11.74 -4.39 -6.29
C VAL A 163 -10.78 -3.23 -6.56
N MET A 164 -11.05 -2.45 -7.61
CA MET A 164 -10.26 -1.26 -7.92
C MET A 164 -10.32 -0.24 -6.79
N ALA A 165 -11.50 -0.01 -6.21
CA ALA A 165 -11.67 0.84 -5.04
C ALA A 165 -10.77 0.36 -3.88
N GLY A 166 -10.80 -0.94 -3.57
CA GLY A 166 -9.96 -1.55 -2.54
C GLY A 166 -8.47 -1.26 -2.73
N CYS A 167 -7.96 -1.40 -3.95
CA CYS A 167 -6.57 -1.07 -4.27
C CYS A 167 -6.25 0.42 -4.04
N LEU A 168 -7.11 1.32 -4.52
CA LEU A 168 -6.88 2.76 -4.43
C LEU A 168 -6.95 3.29 -2.99
N ILE A 169 -7.82 2.73 -2.14
CA ILE A 169 -7.95 3.13 -0.72
C ILE A 169 -6.71 2.77 0.08
N ILE A 170 -6.00 1.71 -0.31
CA ILE A 170 -4.74 1.35 0.36
C ILE A 170 -3.63 2.34 0.00
N LEU A 171 -3.61 2.81 -1.25
CA LEU A 171 -2.53 3.65 -1.77
C LEU A 171 -2.74 5.15 -1.55
N ALA A 172 -3.98 5.65 -1.66
CA ALA A 172 -4.28 7.07 -1.52
C ALA A 172 -3.84 7.67 -0.17
N PRO A 173 -4.05 7.03 1.00
CA PRO A 173 -3.57 7.55 2.28
C PRO A 173 -2.06 7.78 2.33
N ILE A 174 -1.27 7.05 1.53
CA ILE A 174 0.19 7.22 1.46
C ILE A 174 0.55 8.57 0.84
N GLY A 175 -0.09 8.92 -0.28
CA GLY A 175 0.09 10.24 -0.90
C GLY A 175 -0.39 11.36 0.01
N ILE A 176 -1.52 11.17 0.69
CA ILE A 176 -2.06 12.15 1.65
C ILE A 176 -1.10 12.34 2.83
N ALA A 177 -0.56 11.24 3.38
CA ALA A 177 0.45 11.30 4.44
C ALA A 177 1.70 12.05 3.97
N ALA A 178 2.15 11.83 2.74
CA ALA A 178 3.31 12.52 2.17
C ALA A 178 3.10 14.03 2.03
N LEU A 179 1.87 14.51 1.80
CA LEU A 179 1.54 15.94 1.77
C LEU A 179 1.37 16.56 3.16
N LEU A 180 0.80 15.82 4.11
CA LEU A 180 0.48 16.35 5.44
C LEU A 180 1.67 16.29 6.41
N THR A 181 2.62 15.38 6.20
CA THR A 181 3.73 15.18 7.13
C THR A 181 4.89 16.11 6.78
N ARG A 182 5.22 17.03 7.70
CA ARG A 182 6.35 17.98 7.52
C ARG A 182 7.72 17.31 7.48
N ASP A 183 7.84 16.10 8.05
CA ASP A 183 9.09 15.35 8.14
C ASP A 183 9.55 14.77 6.78
N LEU A 184 8.72 14.88 5.74
CA LEU A 184 9.03 14.47 4.37
C LEU A 184 9.06 15.71 3.46
N PRO A 185 10.10 16.58 3.51
CA PRO A 185 10.16 17.73 2.63
C PRO A 185 10.34 17.26 1.18
N LEU A 186 9.26 17.35 0.41
CA LEU A 186 9.20 17.04 -1.01
C LEU A 186 9.71 18.24 -1.82
N LYS A 187 10.38 17.97 -2.94
CA LYS A 187 10.70 19.00 -3.93
C LYS A 187 9.39 19.51 -4.58
N PRO A 188 9.34 20.75 -5.10
CA PRO A 188 8.13 21.31 -5.71
C PRO A 188 7.52 20.41 -6.79
N PHE A 189 8.35 19.84 -7.68
CA PHE A 189 7.89 18.90 -8.70
C PHE A 189 7.27 17.62 -8.11
N SER A 190 7.88 17.07 -7.06
CA SER A 190 7.34 15.89 -6.35
C SER A 190 6.01 16.20 -5.69
N HIS A 191 5.83 17.41 -5.15
CA HIS A 191 4.57 17.84 -4.56
C HIS A 191 3.46 17.94 -5.61
N ILE A 192 3.73 18.55 -6.76
CA ILE A 192 2.78 18.63 -7.90
C ILE A 192 2.39 17.22 -8.35
N PHE A 193 3.38 16.32 -8.49
CA PHE A 193 3.13 14.93 -8.85
C PHE A 193 2.20 14.22 -7.85
N VAL A 194 2.46 14.32 -6.54
CA VAL A 194 1.63 13.67 -5.51
C VAL A 194 0.22 14.24 -5.51
N VAL A 195 0.05 15.56 -5.63
CA VAL A 195 -1.28 16.19 -5.71
C VAL A 195 -2.05 15.69 -6.92
N LEU A 196 -1.43 15.71 -8.11
CA LEU A 196 -2.09 15.23 -9.34
C LEU A 196 -2.46 13.75 -9.23
N ALA A 197 -1.55 12.92 -8.72
CA ALA A 197 -1.80 11.51 -8.49
C ALA A 197 -2.99 11.28 -7.55
N LEU A 198 -3.08 12.03 -6.44
CA LEU A 198 -4.22 11.96 -5.52
C LEU A 198 -5.53 12.39 -6.16
N VAL A 199 -5.53 13.47 -6.92
CA VAL A 199 -6.75 13.94 -7.61
C VAL A 199 -7.27 12.84 -8.53
N VAL A 200 -6.40 12.22 -9.33
CA VAL A 200 -6.80 11.13 -10.23
C VAL A 200 -7.26 9.90 -9.45
N MET A 201 -6.53 9.48 -8.41
CA MET A 201 -6.92 8.34 -7.57
C MET A 201 -8.28 8.55 -6.90
N LEU A 202 -8.50 9.72 -6.30
CA LEU A 202 -9.75 10.05 -5.61
C LEU A 202 -10.92 10.16 -6.60
N PHE A 203 -10.67 10.74 -7.78
CA PHE A 203 -11.67 10.81 -8.84
C PHE A 203 -12.12 9.41 -9.27
N VAL A 204 -11.18 8.52 -9.60
CA VAL A 204 -11.48 7.13 -9.99
C VAL A 204 -12.16 6.37 -8.84
N LEU A 205 -11.72 6.59 -7.61
CA LEU A 205 -12.33 5.99 -6.42
C LEU A 205 -13.79 6.41 -6.25
N VAL A 206 -14.13 7.68 -6.49
CA VAL A 206 -15.54 8.14 -6.51
C VAL A 206 -16.32 7.48 -7.65
N LEU A 207 -15.72 7.38 -8.85
CA LEU A 207 -16.35 6.70 -10.00
C LEU A 207 -16.67 5.24 -9.71
N THR A 208 -15.89 4.54 -8.87
CA THR A 208 -16.18 3.14 -8.51
C THR A 208 -17.49 2.94 -7.74
N GLN A 209 -18.05 4.01 -7.17
CA GLN A 209 -19.26 4.01 -6.34
C GLN A 209 -19.26 2.97 -5.20
N SER A 210 -18.08 2.59 -4.70
CA SER A 210 -17.95 1.63 -3.62
C SER A 210 -18.26 2.27 -2.27
N ARG A 211 -19.43 1.99 -1.68
CA ARG A 211 -19.80 2.48 -0.33
C ARG A 211 -18.79 2.07 0.73
N GLY A 212 -18.40 0.79 0.71
CA GLY A 212 -17.33 0.28 1.59
C GLY A 212 -16.01 1.00 1.32
N GLY A 213 -15.78 1.39 0.07
CA GLY A 213 -14.59 2.12 -0.30
C GLY A 213 -14.51 3.54 0.28
N VAL A 214 -15.60 4.28 0.18
CA VAL A 214 -15.73 5.63 0.77
C VAL A 214 -15.61 5.57 2.29
N LEU A 215 -16.26 4.59 2.94
CA LEU A 215 -16.16 4.38 4.39
C LEU A 215 -14.72 4.07 4.83
N ALA A 216 -14.03 3.18 4.11
CA ALA A 216 -12.65 2.83 4.41
C ALA A 216 -11.69 4.01 4.20
N LEU A 217 -11.90 4.83 3.16
CA LEU A 217 -11.14 6.06 2.96
C LEU A 217 -11.39 7.06 4.10
N ALA A 218 -12.65 7.28 4.50
CA ALA A 218 -12.99 8.17 5.60
C ALA A 218 -12.33 7.72 6.92
N LEU A 219 -12.32 6.41 7.20
CA LEU A 219 -11.63 5.84 8.35
C LEU A 219 -10.11 6.03 8.26
N ALA A 220 -9.52 5.80 7.09
CA ALA A 220 -8.09 6.00 6.88
C ALA A 220 -7.68 7.47 7.10
N LEU A 221 -8.49 8.41 6.61
CA LEU A 221 -8.29 9.84 6.84
C LEU A 221 -8.42 10.22 8.32
N LEU A 222 -9.40 9.65 9.02
CA LEU A 222 -9.56 9.87 10.46
C LEU A 222 -8.34 9.36 11.24
N VAL A 223 -7.86 8.15 10.94
CA VAL A 223 -6.66 7.59 11.56
C VAL A 223 -5.45 8.46 11.27
N LEU A 224 -5.27 8.90 10.02
CA LEU A 224 -4.17 9.76 9.62
C LEU A 224 -4.23 11.11 10.34
N LEU A 225 -5.41 11.73 10.44
CA LEU A 225 -5.62 12.96 11.19
C LEU A 225 -5.24 12.78 12.66
N VAL A 226 -5.69 11.68 13.29
CA VAL A 226 -5.35 11.36 14.68
C VAL A 226 -3.84 11.17 14.86
N LEU A 227 -3.16 10.50 13.91
CA LEU A 227 -1.71 10.31 13.95
C LEU A 227 -0.96 11.64 13.79
N VAL A 228 -1.31 12.44 12.78
CA VAL A 228 -0.71 13.77 12.54
C VAL A 228 -0.96 14.69 13.72
N TRP A 229 -2.17 14.68 14.31
CA TRP A 229 -2.49 15.47 15.49
C TRP A 229 -1.70 15.00 16.71
N ARG A 230 -1.82 13.73 17.10
CA ARG A 230 -1.24 13.21 18.34
C ARG A 230 0.30 13.29 18.34
N TRP A 231 0.93 13.09 17.18
CA TRP A 231 2.39 13.08 17.06
C TRP A 231 2.95 14.46 16.72
N GLY A 232 2.19 15.31 16.01
CA GLY A 232 2.53 16.72 15.81
C GLY A 232 2.69 17.48 17.14
N TRP A 233 1.88 17.14 18.15
CA TRP A 233 1.99 17.74 19.50
C TRP A 233 3.16 17.17 20.31
N CYS A 234 3.50 15.89 20.15
CA CYS A 234 4.67 15.30 20.81
C CYS A 234 5.98 15.86 20.23
N CYS A 235 6.08 16.02 18.90
CA CYS A 235 7.22 16.67 18.26
C CYS A 235 7.31 18.16 18.64
N TRP A 236 6.18 18.87 18.75
CA TRP A 236 6.17 20.26 19.21
C TRP A 236 6.60 20.39 20.67
N ARG A 237 6.15 19.51 21.58
CA ARG A 237 6.62 19.50 22.97
C ARG A 237 8.09 19.12 23.12
N ALA A 238 8.62 18.24 22.27
CA ALA A 238 10.04 17.89 22.29
C ALA A 238 10.94 19.02 21.73
N LEU A 239 10.42 19.84 20.81
CA LEU A 239 11.13 21.00 20.25
C LEU A 239 10.94 22.28 21.08
N ALA A 240 9.85 22.41 21.84
CA ALA A 240 9.60 23.55 22.73
C ALA A 240 10.34 23.47 24.08
N VAL A 241 11.13 22.41 24.32
CA VAL A 241 11.97 22.21 25.53
C VAL A 241 13.46 22.36 25.18
N ARG A 242 13.80 23.15 24.15
CA ARG A 242 15.16 23.62 23.91
C ARG A 242 15.21 25.13 23.86
#